data_AF-A0AAU7QVS8-F1
#
_entry.id   AF-A0AAU7QVS8-F1
#
_cell.length_a   1.000
_cell.length_b   1.000
_cell.length_c   1.000
_cell.angle_alpha   90.00
_cell.angle_beta   90.00
_cell.angle_gamma   90.00
#
_symmetry.space_group_name_H-M   'P 1'
#
loop_
_entity.id
_entity.type
_entity.pdbx_description
1 polymer ?
#
loop_
_entity_poly.entity_id
_entity_poly.type
_entity_poly.pdbx_seq_one_letter_code
_entity_poly.pdbx_strand_id
1 'polypeptide(L)'
;MTCTPPATPAPTSLADQTVSKMKPDLKGVVLDPDEAADLARLLDLIEDWLRHADHDTQADLAGFLDGSGHGHLAAAGLASLVEHNALTLHRPLRKATTR
;
A
#
# COMPACT_ATOMS: atom_id res chain seq x y z
N MET A 1 32.10 -12.05 60.72
CA MET A 1 30.79 -12.12 60.05
C MET A 1 30.53 -10.78 59.37
N THR A 2 30.76 -10.69 58.05
CA THR A 2 30.31 -9.57 57.20
C THR A 2 30.31 -10.09 55.77
N CYS A 3 29.10 -10.35 55.25
CA CYS A 3 28.86 -10.73 53.86
C CYS A 3 28.78 -9.46 53.00
N THR A 4 29.56 -9.41 51.92
CA THR A 4 29.47 -8.39 50.87
C THR A 4 28.50 -8.89 49.78
N PRO A 5 27.50 -8.12 49.34
CA PRO A 5 26.63 -8.55 48.24
C PRO A 5 27.29 -8.32 46.86
N PRO A 6 26.93 -9.12 45.84
CA PRO A 6 27.42 -8.92 44.47
C PRO A 6 26.72 -7.74 43.77
N ALA A 7 27.49 -6.98 42.99
CA ALA A 7 27.02 -5.88 42.18
C ALA A 7 26.04 -6.34 41.10
N THR A 8 24.86 -5.72 41.07
CA THR A 8 23.86 -5.82 40.00
C THR A 8 24.33 -5.05 38.77
N PRO A 9 24.37 -5.63 37.56
CA PRO A 9 24.49 -4.83 36.34
C PRO A 9 23.14 -4.15 36.04
N ALA A 10 23.20 -2.85 35.77
CA ALA A 10 22.06 -2.01 35.36
C ALA A 10 21.34 -2.57 34.12
N PRO A 11 20.02 -2.33 33.97
CA PRO A 11 19.31 -2.68 32.74
C PRO A 11 19.83 -1.83 31.58
N THR A 12 20.40 -2.49 30.57
CA THR A 12 20.74 -1.89 29.28
C THR A 12 19.50 -1.27 28.68
N SER A 13 19.53 0.05 28.54
CA SER A 13 18.57 0.86 27.83
C SER A 13 18.45 0.38 26.38
N LEU A 14 17.43 -0.43 26.10
CA LEU A 14 16.97 -0.78 24.75
C LEU A 14 16.08 0.36 24.23
N ALA A 15 16.65 1.55 24.16
CA ALA A 15 16.04 2.73 23.55
C ALA A 15 16.94 3.24 22.43
N ASP A 16 17.18 2.39 21.45
CA ASP A 16 17.56 2.82 20.10
C ASP A 16 17.12 1.72 19.12
N GLN A 17 15.83 1.38 19.15
CA GLN A 17 15.19 0.91 17.92
C GLN A 17 15.13 2.14 17.03
N THR A 18 16.23 2.38 16.33
CA THR A 18 16.26 3.14 15.10
C THR A 18 15.04 2.69 14.30
N VAL A 19 14.01 3.53 14.30
CA VAL A 19 12.94 3.46 13.32
C VAL A 19 13.66 3.67 12.00
N SER A 20 14.08 2.56 11.40
CA SER A 20 14.56 2.51 10.03
C SER A 20 13.42 3.09 9.23
N LYS A 21 13.56 4.38 8.96
CA LYS A 21 12.81 5.16 8.01
C LYS A 21 12.94 4.38 6.72
N MET A 22 11.99 3.47 6.49
CA MET A 22 11.80 2.76 5.26
C MET A 22 11.34 3.83 4.29
N LYS A 23 12.31 4.61 3.82
CA LYS A 23 12.16 5.51 2.70
C LYS A 23 11.80 4.54 1.57
N PRO A 24 10.55 4.54 1.07
CA PRO A 24 10.23 3.64 -0.02
C PRO A 24 11.24 3.98 -1.11
N ASP A 25 12.07 3.00 -1.45
CA ASP A 25 12.93 3.06 -2.62
C ASP A 25 11.93 3.07 -3.78
N LEU A 26 11.44 4.26 -4.13
CA LEU A 26 10.58 4.51 -5.28
C LEU A 26 11.48 4.36 -6.51
N LYS A 27 11.98 3.15 -6.75
CA LYS A 27 12.38 2.70 -8.07
C LYS A 27 11.11 2.75 -8.89
N GLY A 28 10.84 3.93 -9.45
CA GLY A 28 9.75 4.13 -10.38
C GLY A 28 9.92 3.11 -11.49
N VAL A 29 8.95 2.22 -11.64
CA VAL A 29 8.89 1.30 -12.77
C VAL A 29 8.61 2.18 -13.99
N VAL A 30 9.54 2.20 -14.93
CA VAL A 30 9.35 2.87 -16.22
C VAL A 30 8.63 1.88 -17.11
N LEU A 31 7.43 2.25 -17.56
CA LEU A 31 6.60 1.46 -18.46
C LEU A 31 6.69 2.03 -19.87
N ASP A 32 6.76 1.16 -20.86
CA ASP A 32 6.59 1.56 -22.25
C ASP A 32 5.15 2.04 -22.51
N PRO A 33 4.90 2.83 -23.56
CA PRO A 33 3.56 3.37 -23.83
C PRO A 33 2.47 2.30 -23.97
N ASP A 34 2.80 1.16 -24.59
CA ASP A 34 1.87 0.04 -24.74
C ASP A 34 1.62 -0.67 -23.39
N GLU A 35 2.66 -0.88 -22.59
CA GLU A 35 2.54 -1.46 -21.24
C GLU A 35 1.76 -0.55 -20.29
N ALA A 36 1.97 0.77 -20.38
CA ALA A 36 1.21 1.76 -19.62
C ALA A 36 -0.27 1.78 -20.04
N ALA A 37 -0.57 1.56 -21.33
CA ALA A 37 -1.94 1.44 -21.83
C ALA A 37 -2.63 0.16 -21.33
N ASP A 38 -1.91 -0.95 -21.31
CA ASP A 38 -2.43 -2.21 -20.77
C ASP A 38 -2.62 -2.13 -19.25
N LEU A 39 -1.69 -1.51 -18.51
CA LEU A 39 -1.86 -1.26 -17.09
C LEU A 39 -3.05 -0.33 -16.81
N ALA A 40 -3.22 0.74 -17.60
CA ALA A 40 -4.38 1.63 -17.47
C ALA A 40 -5.69 0.85 -17.68
N ARG A 41 -5.76 0.00 -18.71
CA ARG A 41 -6.93 -0.86 -18.96
C ARG A 41 -7.21 -1.85 -17.82
N LEU A 42 -6.17 -2.43 -17.24
CA LEU A 42 -6.31 -3.33 -16.09
C LEU A 42 -6.83 -2.58 -14.87
N LEU A 43 -6.32 -1.37 -14.61
CA LEU A 43 -6.79 -0.55 -13.50
C LEU A 43 -8.24 -0.11 -13.70
N ASP A 44 -8.64 0.29 -14.91
CA ASP A 44 -10.03 0.62 -15.24
C ASP A 44 -10.96 -0.57 -14.97
N LEU A 45 -10.54 -1.79 -15.34
CA LEU A 45 -11.33 -3.01 -15.11
C LEU A 45 -11.45 -3.34 -13.62
N ILE A 46 -10.38 -3.14 -12.85
CA ILE A 46 -10.40 -3.32 -11.39
C ILE A 46 -11.29 -2.27 -10.73
N GLU A 47 -11.23 -1.01 -11.18
CA GLU A 47 -12.11 0.05 -10.69
C GLU A 47 -13.58 -0.29 -10.96
N ASP A 48 -13.90 -0.69 -12.20
CA ASP A 48 -15.25 -1.04 -12.59
C ASP A 48 -15.77 -2.24 -11.79
N TRP A 49 -14.93 -3.25 -11.57
CA TRP A 49 -15.25 -4.39 -10.72
C TRP A 49 -15.48 -3.97 -9.26
N LEU A 50 -14.60 -3.14 -8.68
CA LEU A 50 -14.77 -2.66 -7.29
C LEU A 50 -16.03 -1.81 -7.11
N ARG A 51 -16.38 -1.00 -8.13
CA ARG A 51 -17.55 -0.12 -8.10
C ARG A 51 -18.86 -0.88 -8.26
N HIS A 52 -18.85 -1.96 -9.05
CA HIS A 52 -20.03 -2.79 -9.30
C HIS A 52 -20.05 -4.10 -8.51
N ALA A 53 -19.06 -4.33 -7.64
CA ALA A 53 -19.05 -5.45 -6.72
C ALA A 53 -20.29 -5.39 -5.82
N ASP A 54 -20.99 -6.51 -5.71
CA ASP A 54 -22.10 -6.66 -4.78
C ASP A 54 -21.63 -6.43 -3.34
N HIS A 55 -22.57 -6.06 -2.47
CA HIS A 55 -22.28 -5.75 -1.07
C HIS A 55 -21.55 -6.89 -0.35
N ASP A 56 -21.91 -8.15 -0.65
CA ASP A 56 -21.27 -9.34 -0.09
C ASP A 56 -19.80 -9.46 -0.55
N THR A 57 -19.52 -9.15 -1.83
CA THR A 57 -18.15 -9.17 -2.36
C THR A 57 -17.30 -8.06 -1.76
N GLN A 58 -17.89 -6.88 -1.53
CA GLN A 58 -17.21 -5.79 -0.83
C GLN A 58 -16.95 -6.12 0.64
N ALA A 59 -17.86 -6.83 1.30
CA ALA A 59 -17.69 -7.31 2.67
C ALA A 59 -16.60 -8.37 2.77
N ASP A 60 -16.53 -9.31 1.82
CA ASP A 60 -15.47 -10.31 1.74
C ASP A 60 -14.11 -9.66 1.48
N LEU A 61 -14.03 -8.69 0.57
CA LEU A 61 -12.81 -7.92 0.31
C LEU A 61 -12.37 -7.13 1.55
N ALA A 62 -13.31 -6.48 2.23
CA ALA A 62 -13.03 -5.80 3.49
C ALA A 62 -12.51 -6.80 4.53
N GLY A 63 -13.16 -7.96 4.70
CA GLY A 63 -12.72 -9.02 5.60
C GLY A 63 -11.33 -9.56 5.28
N PHE A 64 -10.99 -9.72 3.99
CA PHE A 64 -9.66 -10.10 3.56
C PHE A 64 -8.60 -9.05 3.91
N LEU A 65 -8.94 -7.77 3.78
CA LEU A 65 -8.07 -6.66 4.13
C LEU A 65 -8.10 -6.31 5.63
N ASP A 66 -8.90 -7.01 6.42
CA ASP A 66 -9.15 -6.73 7.82
C ASP A 66 -8.03 -7.23 8.75
N GLY A 67 -6.78 -6.98 8.37
CA GLY A 67 -5.63 -7.38 9.19
C GLY A 67 -5.56 -6.67 10.55
N SER A 68 -6.27 -5.55 10.72
CA SER A 68 -6.25 -4.73 11.95
C SER A 68 -7.62 -4.17 12.37
N GLY A 69 -8.74 -4.69 11.85
CA GLY A 69 -10.08 -4.15 12.13
C GLY A 69 -10.49 -2.94 11.27
N HIS A 70 -9.74 -2.65 10.20
CA HIS A 70 -9.96 -1.52 9.30
C HIS A 70 -10.18 -1.95 7.84
N GLY A 71 -10.63 -3.18 7.61
CA GLY A 71 -10.83 -3.76 6.28
C GLY A 71 -11.64 -2.90 5.32
N HIS A 72 -12.71 -2.26 5.81
CA HIS A 72 -13.54 -1.36 5.01
C HIS A 72 -12.79 -0.09 4.55
N LEU A 73 -11.95 0.49 5.42
CA LEU A 73 -11.11 1.63 5.07
C LEU A 73 -10.00 1.23 4.09
N ALA A 74 -9.45 0.01 4.24
CA ALA A 74 -8.47 -0.53 3.31
C ALA A 74 -9.09 -0.79 1.93
N ALA A 75 -10.30 -1.36 1.85
CA ALA A 75 -11.02 -1.57 0.60
C ALA A 75 -11.36 -0.24 -0.10
N ALA A 76 -11.85 0.76 0.65
CA ALA A 76 -12.11 2.09 0.11
C ALA A 76 -10.82 2.80 -0.36
N GLY A 77 -9.74 2.66 0.40
CA GLY A 77 -8.42 3.20 0.04
C GLY A 77 -7.85 2.55 -1.21
N LEU A 78 -8.04 1.23 -1.38
CA LEU A 78 -7.65 0.50 -2.58
C LEU A 78 -8.39 1.03 -3.81
N ALA A 79 -9.71 1.20 -3.74
CA ALA A 79 -10.50 1.74 -4.84
C ALA A 79 -10.02 3.14 -5.26
N SER A 80 -9.79 4.03 -4.28
CA SER A 80 -9.28 5.38 -4.55
C SER A 80 -7.86 5.37 -5.15
N LEU A 81 -7.01 4.45 -4.70
CA LEU A 81 -5.65 4.29 -5.25
C LEU A 81 -5.68 3.79 -6.70
N VAL A 82 -6.57 2.84 -7.02
CA VAL A 82 -6.74 2.31 -8.38
C VAL A 82 -7.23 3.42 -9.32
N GLU A 83 -8.27 4.15 -8.94
CA GLU A 83 -8.79 5.29 -9.71
C GLU A 83 -7.69 6.35 -9.95
N HIS A 84 -6.93 6.69 -8.91
CA HIS A 84 -5.84 7.67 -9.04
C HIS A 84 -4.75 7.22 -10.01
N ASN A 85 -4.35 5.94 -9.99
CA ASN A 85 -3.34 5.42 -10.90
C ASN A 85 -3.86 5.33 -12.34
N ALA A 86 -5.11 4.91 -12.55
CA ALA A 86 -5.75 4.90 -13.86
C ALA A 86 -5.73 6.31 -14.49
N LEU A 87 -6.22 7.31 -13.76
CA LEU A 87 -6.21 8.71 -14.22
C LEU A 87 -4.80 9.24 -14.50
N THR A 88 -3.83 8.84 -13.68
CA THR A 88 -2.42 9.24 -13.83
C THR A 88 -1.77 8.63 -15.07
N LEU A 89 -2.16 7.42 -15.48
CA LEU A 89 -1.68 6.77 -16.71
C LEU A 89 -2.42 7.23 -17.97
N HIS A 90 -3.73 7.49 -17.88
CA HIS A 90 -4.54 8.01 -19.00
C HIS A 90 -4.04 9.38 -19.50
N ARG A 91 -3.54 10.23 -18.60
CA ARG A 91 -3.10 11.59 -18.95
C ARG A 91 -1.85 11.61 -19.87
N PRO A 92 -0.78 10.83 -19.63
CA PRO A 92 0.33 10.64 -20.55
C PRO A 92 -0.08 9.97 -21.87
N LEU A 93 -0.88 8.91 -21.82
CA LEU A 93 -1.28 8.14 -23.00
C LEU A 93 -2.07 8.99 -24.00
N ARG A 94 -3.02 9.80 -23.51
CA ARG A 94 -3.77 10.74 -24.35
C ARG A 94 -2.87 11.76 -25.07
N LYS A 95 -1.74 12.16 -24.47
CA LYS A 95 -0.78 13.06 -25.11
C LYS A 95 0.09 12.35 -26.14
N ALA A 96 0.39 11.07 -25.93
CA ALA A 96 1.21 10.26 -26.83
C ALA A 96 0.44 9.84 -28.10
N THR A 97 -0.86 9.58 -28.00
CA THR A 97 -1.72 9.16 -29.13
C THR A 97 -2.09 10.29 -30.10
N THR A 98 -1.99 11.57 -29.71
CA THR A 98 -2.32 12.72 -30.57
C THR A 98 -1.15 13.23 -31.44
N ARG A 99 -0.18 12.39 -31.77
CA ARG A 99 0.97 12.74 -32.60
C ARG A 99 0.99 11.94 -33.90
#